data_AF-A0AAV8ZW12-F1
#
_entry.id   AF-A0AAV8ZW12-F1
#
_cell.length_a   1.000
_cell.length_b   1.000
_cell.length_c   1.000
_cell.angle_alpha   90.00
_cell.angle_beta   90.00
_cell.angle_gamma   90.00
#
_symmetry.space_group_name_H-M   'P 1'
#
loop_
_entity.id
_entity.type
_entity.pdbx_description
1 polymer ?
#
loop_
_entity_poly.entity_id
_entity_poly.type
_entity_poly.pdbx_seq_one_letter_code
_entity_poly.pdbx_strand_id
1 'polypeptide(L)'
;MILPTGANSFSEAMKMGAETYQFLKKVIHEKFGLDATAVGDEGGFAPNIQNNKEALSLISDAIAKAGYTGRIEIGMDVAASEFYKESKN
;
A
#
# COMPACT_ATOMS: atom_id res chain seq x y z
N MET A 1 4.50 1.31 0.61
CA MET A 1 5.06 0.94 -0.72
C MET A 1 5.04 -0.58 -0.88
N ILE A 2 5.01 -1.08 -2.11
CA ILE A 2 5.16 -2.51 -2.44
C ILE A 2 6.45 -2.72 -3.25
N LEU A 3 7.16 -3.81 -2.99
CA LEU A 3 8.44 -4.12 -3.60
C LEU A 3 8.37 -5.53 -4.22
N PRO A 4 8.21 -5.66 -5.54
CA PRO A 4 8.15 -6.95 -6.25
C PRO A 4 9.50 -7.68 -6.33
N THR A 5 10.07 -8.05 -5.18
CA THR A 5 11.39 -8.68 -5.04
C THR A 5 11.46 -10.08 -5.64
N GLY A 6 10.33 -10.77 -5.79
CA GLY A 6 10.23 -12.09 -6.42
C GLY A 6 10.07 -12.08 -7.95
N ALA A 7 10.20 -10.92 -8.61
CA ALA A 7 10.15 -10.80 -10.07
C ALA A 7 11.50 -11.18 -10.72
N ASN A 8 11.45 -11.74 -11.93
CA ASN A 8 12.64 -12.14 -12.70
C ASN A 8 13.14 -11.06 -13.66
N SER A 9 12.40 -9.95 -13.78
CA SER A 9 12.77 -8.81 -14.60
C SER A 9 12.07 -7.55 -14.09
N PHE A 10 12.60 -6.38 -14.45
CA PHE A 10 11.95 -5.12 -14.15
C PHE A 10 10.55 -5.01 -14.78
N SER A 11 10.37 -5.53 -16.00
CA SER A 11 9.07 -5.56 -16.66
C SER A 11 8.05 -6.41 -15.91
N GLU A 12 8.47 -7.57 -15.38
CA GLU A 12 7.62 -8.39 -14.52
C GLU A 12 7.31 -7.66 -13.20
N ALA A 13 8.30 -7.01 -12.58
CA ALA A 13 8.09 -6.23 -11.36
C ALA A 13 7.06 -5.10 -11.57
N MET A 14 7.15 -4.37 -12.69
CA MET A 14 6.18 -3.34 -13.05
C MET A 14 4.77 -3.90 -13.24
N LYS A 15 4.64 -5.06 -13.90
CA LYS A 15 3.35 -5.76 -14.04
C LYS A 15 2.77 -6.13 -12.68
N MET A 16 3.57 -6.77 -11.82
CA MET A 16 3.17 -7.17 -10.47
C MET A 16 2.70 -5.98 -9.63
N GLY A 17 3.46 -4.87 -9.69
CA GLY A 17 3.12 -3.63 -9.00
C GLY A 17 1.80 -3.03 -9.49
N ALA A 18 1.63 -2.91 -10.82
CA ALA A 18 0.43 -2.33 -11.42
C ALA A 18 -0.83 -3.15 -11.13
N GLU A 19 -0.75 -4.47 -11.23
CA GLU A 19 -1.88 -5.35 -10.92
C GLU A 19 -2.24 -5.29 -9.43
N THR A 20 -1.24 -5.37 -8.53
CA THR A 20 -1.46 -5.24 -7.09
C THR A 20 -2.10 -3.91 -6.73
N TYR A 21 -1.69 -2.81 -7.38
CA TYR A 21 -2.30 -1.49 -7.20
C TYR A 21 -3.78 -1.46 -7.61
N GLN A 22 -4.16 -2.10 -8.73
CA GLN A 22 -5.56 -2.19 -9.15
C GLN A 22 -6.39 -3.09 -8.22
N PHE A 23 -5.81 -4.16 -7.68
CA PHE A 23 -6.46 -4.97 -6.65
C PHE A 23 -6.63 -4.19 -5.33
N LEU A 24 -5.63 -3.41 -4.93
CA LEU A 24 -5.72 -2.54 -3.76
C LEU A 24 -6.84 -1.51 -3.93
N LYS A 25 -7.00 -0.91 -5.12
CA LYS A 25 -8.13 -0.03 -5.43
C LYS A 25 -9.48 -0.70 -5.16
N LYS A 26 -9.66 -1.95 -5.60
CA LYS A 26 -10.89 -2.72 -5.38
C LYS A 26 -11.12 -3.01 -3.90
N VAL A 27 -10.09 -3.45 -3.18
CA VAL A 27 -10.18 -3.72 -1.73
C VAL A 27 -10.57 -2.46 -0.96
N ILE A 28 -9.97 -1.32 -1.30
CA ILE A 28 -10.30 -0.03 -0.68
C ILE A 28 -11.72 0.39 -1.03
N HIS A 29 -12.12 0.27 -2.30
CA HIS A 29 -13.47 0.60 -2.75
C HIS A 29 -14.54 -0.23 -2.03
N GLU A 30 -14.34 -1.54 -1.92
CA GLU A 30 -15.24 -2.48 -1.25
C GLU A 30 -15.43 -2.12 0.23
N LYS A 31 -14.37 -1.64 0.90
CA LYS A 31 -14.38 -1.39 2.34
C LYS A 31 -14.76 0.05 2.72
N PHE A 32 -14.30 1.03 1.96
CA PHE A 32 -14.40 2.46 2.31
C PHE A 32 -15.22 3.28 1.30
N GLY A 33 -15.66 2.69 0.19
CA GLY A 33 -16.45 3.36 -0.85
C GLY A 33 -15.61 4.03 -1.93
N LEU A 34 -16.30 4.68 -2.88
CA LEU A 34 -15.69 5.28 -4.08
C LEU A 34 -14.68 6.38 -3.75
N ASP A 35 -15.03 7.27 -2.82
CA ASP A 35 -14.25 8.46 -2.51
C ASP A 35 -12.87 8.11 -1.94
N ALA A 36 -12.75 6.95 -1.27
CA ALA A 36 -11.49 6.45 -0.73
C ALA A 36 -10.48 5.98 -1.80
N THR A 37 -10.90 5.95 -3.08
CA THR A 37 -10.02 5.60 -4.21
C THR A 37 -9.45 6.80 -4.96
N ALA A 38 -9.67 8.02 -4.46
CA ALA A 38 -8.91 9.19 -4.89
C ALA A 38 -7.42 9.00 -4.59
N VAL A 39 -6.57 9.65 -5.39
CA VAL A 39 -5.11 9.54 -5.29
C VAL A 39 -4.52 10.81 -4.72
N GLY A 40 -3.47 10.67 -3.90
CA GLY A 40 -2.65 11.77 -3.41
C GLY A 40 -1.51 12.15 -4.37
N ASP A 41 -0.58 12.95 -3.88
CA ASP A 41 0.49 13.55 -4.70
C ASP A 41 1.41 12.53 -5.37
N GLU A 42 1.68 11.40 -4.70
CA GLU A 42 2.50 10.30 -5.24
C GLU A 42 1.68 9.21 -5.95
N GLY A 43 0.39 9.45 -6.18
CA GLY A 43 -0.50 8.50 -6.87
C GLY A 43 -0.99 7.33 -5.99
N GLY A 44 -0.64 7.28 -4.70
CA GLY A 44 -1.20 6.32 -3.76
C GLY A 44 -2.62 6.68 -3.30
N PHE A 45 -3.38 5.68 -2.83
CA PHE A 45 -4.71 5.91 -2.23
C PHE A 45 -4.59 6.42 -0.79
N ALA A 46 -5.54 7.25 -0.37
CA ALA A 46 -5.60 7.82 0.98
C ALA A 46 -6.94 7.48 1.70
N PRO A 47 -7.24 6.19 1.96
CA PRO A 47 -8.43 5.82 2.72
C PRO A 47 -8.34 6.29 4.17
N ASN A 48 -9.49 6.56 4.79
CA ASN A 48 -9.58 6.96 6.19
C ASN A 48 -9.37 5.76 7.14
N ILE A 49 -8.10 5.35 7.29
CA ILE A 49 -7.68 4.24 8.16
C ILE A 49 -7.56 4.67 9.62
N GLN A 50 -7.84 3.76 10.54
CA GLN A 50 -7.80 4.03 11.97
C GLN A 50 -6.40 3.87 12.57
N ASN A 51 -5.58 3.00 11.99
CA ASN A 51 -4.21 2.76 12.44
C ASN A 51 -3.32 2.18 11.33
N ASN A 52 -2.01 2.22 11.54
CA ASN A 52 -1.02 1.78 10.56
C ASN A 52 -1.11 0.28 10.23
N LYS A 53 -1.59 -0.55 11.18
CA LYS A 53 -1.75 -2.00 10.95
C LYS A 53 -2.86 -2.29 9.95
N GLU A 54 -3.91 -1.48 9.94
CA GLU A 54 -4.99 -1.58 8.95
C GLU A 54 -4.48 -1.35 7.53
N ALA A 55 -3.60 -0.36 7.32
CA ALA A 55 -2.95 -0.15 6.02
C ALA A 55 -2.15 -1.37 5.57
N LEU A 56 -1.37 -1.97 6.48
CA LEU A 56 -0.59 -3.18 6.18
C LEU A 56 -1.51 -4.34 5.79
N SER A 57 -2.61 -4.56 6.51
CA SER A 57 -3.58 -5.61 6.18
C SER A 57 -4.22 -5.40 4.80
N LEU A 58 -4.60 -4.17 4.43
CA LEU A 58 -5.16 -3.88 3.10
C LEU A 58 -4.16 -4.19 1.98
N ILE A 59 -2.89 -3.83 2.17
CA ILE A 59 -1.83 -4.12 1.20
C ILE A 59 -1.58 -5.63 1.11
N SER A 60 -1.52 -6.34 2.24
CA SER A 60 -1.39 -7.80 2.25
C SER A 60 -2.55 -8.51 1.54
N ASP A 61 -3.79 -8.06 1.76
CA ASP A 61 -4.97 -8.59 1.09
C ASP A 61 -4.92 -8.34 -0.43
N ALA A 62 -4.45 -7.16 -0.85
CA ALA A 62 -4.27 -6.84 -2.26
C ALA A 62 -3.20 -7.72 -2.93
N ILE A 63 -2.06 -7.93 -2.27
CA ILE A 63 -0.98 -8.82 -2.75
C ILE A 63 -1.52 -10.25 -2.90
N ALA A 64 -2.28 -10.74 -1.92
CA ALA A 64 -2.87 -12.08 -1.96
C ALA A 64 -3.91 -12.21 -3.08
N LYS A 65 -4.84 -11.25 -3.22
CA LYS A 65 -5.84 -11.22 -4.30
C LYS A 65 -5.21 -11.10 -5.69
N ALA A 66 -4.05 -10.45 -5.81
CA ALA A 66 -3.28 -10.37 -7.05
C ALA A 66 -2.47 -11.64 -7.36
N GLY A 67 -2.40 -12.61 -6.44
CA GLY A 67 -1.67 -13.87 -6.65
C GLY A 67 -0.16 -13.77 -6.44
N TYR A 68 0.32 -12.75 -5.72
CA TYR A 68 1.75 -12.47 -5.54
C TYR A 68 2.26 -12.65 -4.11
N THR A 69 1.56 -13.42 -3.27
CA THR A 69 2.00 -13.76 -1.91
C THR A 69 3.42 -14.34 -1.92
N GLY A 70 4.30 -13.79 -1.07
CA GLY A 70 5.71 -14.19 -0.98
C GLY A 70 6.58 -13.73 -2.15
N ARG A 71 6.04 -12.97 -3.10
CA ARG A 71 6.79 -12.38 -4.22
C ARG A 71 6.83 -10.85 -4.17
N ILE A 72 6.06 -10.23 -3.29
CA ILE A 72 6.02 -8.80 -3.03
C ILE A 72 6.23 -8.55 -1.54
N GLU A 73 7.23 -7.73 -1.22
CA GLU A 73 7.50 -7.24 0.13
C GLU A 73 6.87 -5.85 0.34
N ILE A 74 6.74 -5.43 1.60
CA ILE A 74 6.18 -4.12 1.97
C ILE A 74 7.29 -3.22 2.52
N GLY A 75 7.34 -1.98 2.02
CA GLY A 75 8.21 -0.92 2.52
C GLY A 75 7.39 0.23 3.10
N MET A 76 7.91 0.87 4.16
CA MET A 76 7.28 2.01 4.82
C MET A 76 8.27 3.17 4.91
N ASP A 77 7.82 4.35 4.50
CA ASP A 77 8.39 5.60 5.01
C ASP A 77 7.52 6.04 6.17
N VAL A 78 8.09 6.08 7.37
CA VAL A 78 7.37 6.44 8.59
C VAL A 78 7.31 7.96 8.76
N ALA A 79 8.23 8.71 8.16
CA ALA A 79 8.37 10.15 8.36
C ALA A 79 8.30 10.54 9.85
N ALA A 80 9.04 9.84 10.72
CA ALA A 80 8.88 9.92 12.17
C ALA A 80 9.08 11.32 12.77
N SER A 81 9.84 12.17 12.07
CA SER A 81 10.01 13.58 12.43
C SER A 81 8.70 14.36 12.46
N GLU A 82 7.70 14.01 11.64
CA GLU A 82 6.42 14.73 11.54
C GLU A 82 5.54 14.58 12.78
N PHE A 83 5.73 13.49 13.55
CA PHE A 83 4.99 13.25 14.79
C PHE A 83 5.89 13.19 16.02
N TYR A 84 7.19 13.47 15.86
CA TYR A 84 8.09 13.64 16.99
C TYR A 84 7.68 14.89 17.78
N LYS A 85 7.36 14.69 19.06
CA LYS A 85 7.10 15.79 20.01
C LYS A 85 8.28 15.86 20.96
N GLU A 86 9.04 16.94 20.85
CA GLU A 86 10.12 17.22 21.78
C GLU A 86 9.55 17.29 23.21
N SER A 87 10.06 16.46 24.10
CA SER A 87 9.67 16.51 25.51
C SER A 87 10.17 17.83 26.09
N LYS A 88 9.24 18.76 26.37
CA LYS A 88 9.56 19.90 27.23
C LYS A 88 9.78 19.37 28.65
N ASN A 89 11.04 19.33 29.07
CA ASN A 89 11.40 19.32 30.49
C ASN A 89 11.07 20.68 31.10
#